data_AF-A0A967VUL3-F1
#
_entry.id   AF-A0A967VUL3-F1
#
_cell.length_a   1.000
_cell.length_b   1.000
_cell.length_c   1.000
_cell.angle_alpha   90.00
_cell.angle_beta   90.00
_cell.angle_gamma   90.00
#
_symmetry.space_group_name_H-M   'P 1'
#
loop_
_entity.id
_entity.type
_entity.pdbx_description
1 polymer ?
#
loop_
_entity_poly.entity_id
_entity_poly.type
_entity_poly.pdbx_seq_one_letter_code
_entity_poly.pdbx_strand_id
1 'polypeptide(L)'
;VARQWIEAAVDEDKARGHFLFTTDPTTGALRQIGEAEDVPMLPVPENVGGRFSVLSPVGLLPAAVCGVDPRALLAGAADMVDRCRTDRLMANPAGVLATLLHRADTVQGRSIHVLMPYSDRLRALSLWFQQLWAESLGKARTRSGGPVEGGPTPLPSIGA
;
A
#
# COMPACT_ATOMS: atom_id res chain seq x y z
N VAL A 1 14.79 -20.46 5.60
CA VAL A 1 14.01 -21.18 4.57
C VAL A 1 14.39 -20.74 3.16
N ALA A 2 13.97 -19.56 2.65
CA ALA A 2 14.30 -19.16 1.27
C ALA A 2 15.83 -19.12 0.99
N ARG A 3 16.62 -18.55 1.91
CA ARG A 3 18.09 -18.58 1.87
C ARG A 3 18.65 -20.01 1.72
N GLN A 4 18.27 -20.90 2.62
CA GLN A 4 18.68 -22.31 2.60
C GLN A 4 18.32 -23.01 1.29
N TRP A 5 17.14 -22.71 0.71
CA TRP A 5 16.74 -23.29 -0.57
C TRP A 5 17.60 -22.81 -1.73
N ILE A 6 17.98 -21.53 -1.73
CA ILE A 6 18.88 -20.97 -2.74
C ILE A 6 20.30 -21.52 -2.57
N GLU A 7 20.83 -21.54 -1.34
CA GLU A 7 22.17 -22.07 -1.05
C GLU A 7 22.29 -23.54 -1.48
N ALA A 8 21.26 -24.36 -1.24
CA ALA A 8 21.22 -25.74 -1.69
C ALA A 8 21.17 -25.90 -3.22
N ALA A 9 20.75 -24.86 -3.96
CA ALA A 9 20.60 -24.90 -5.41
C ALA A 9 21.79 -24.32 -6.18
N VAL A 10 22.47 -23.28 -5.65
CA VAL A 10 23.51 -22.53 -6.38
C VAL A 10 24.86 -22.43 -5.66
N ASP A 11 25.01 -23.09 -4.50
CA ASP A 11 26.09 -22.95 -3.53
C ASP A 11 26.04 -21.63 -2.75
N GLU A 12 26.56 -21.64 -1.52
CA GLU A 12 26.52 -20.51 -0.58
C GLU A 12 27.15 -19.24 -1.16
N ASP A 13 28.31 -19.37 -1.80
CA ASP A 13 29.04 -18.23 -2.38
C ASP A 13 28.28 -17.49 -3.49
N LYS A 14 27.33 -18.16 -4.16
CA LYS A 14 26.52 -17.57 -5.24
C LYS A 14 25.16 -17.10 -4.75
N ALA A 15 24.71 -17.54 -3.58
CA ALA A 15 23.36 -17.28 -3.08
C ALA A 15 23.03 -15.79 -2.99
N ARG A 16 24.00 -14.94 -2.63
CA ARG A 16 23.80 -13.48 -2.52
C ARG A 16 23.29 -12.84 -3.82
N GLY A 17 23.71 -13.35 -4.98
CA GLY A 17 23.29 -12.85 -6.29
C GLY A 17 21.82 -13.08 -6.64
N HIS A 18 21.10 -13.81 -5.77
CA HIS A 18 19.68 -14.13 -5.93
C HIS A 18 18.78 -13.38 -4.93
N PHE A 19 19.34 -12.45 -4.16
CA PHE A 19 18.59 -11.64 -3.21
C PHE A 19 18.63 -10.16 -3.58
N LEU A 20 17.51 -9.49 -3.28
CA LEU A 20 17.41 -8.04 -3.20
C LEU A 20 16.47 -7.73 -2.04
N PHE A 21 16.87 -6.85 -1.14
CA PHE A 21 16.02 -6.46 -0.01
C PHE A 21 15.38 -5.10 -0.24
N THR A 22 14.10 -4.98 0.06
CA THR A 22 13.45 -3.66 0.18
C THR A 22 13.20 -3.42 1.67
N THR A 23 13.91 -2.45 2.26
CA THR A 23 13.93 -2.25 3.71
C THR A 23 14.15 -0.80 4.10
N ASP A 24 14.03 -0.49 5.39
CA ASP A 24 14.28 0.84 5.93
C ASP A 24 15.70 1.32 5.58
N PRO A 25 15.89 2.63 5.28
CA PRO A 25 17.16 3.11 4.80
C PRO A 25 18.28 3.07 5.83
N THR A 26 17.98 3.05 7.14
CA THR A 26 18.97 3.24 8.20
C THR A 26 18.91 2.18 9.31
N THR A 27 17.78 1.51 9.47
CA THR A 27 17.51 0.62 10.61
C THR A 27 16.98 -0.75 10.19
N GLY A 28 16.97 -1.68 11.15
CA GLY A 28 16.33 -3.00 11.00
C GLY A 28 17.28 -4.12 10.59
N ALA A 29 16.85 -5.35 10.88
CA ALA A 29 17.67 -6.54 10.68
C ALA A 29 18.04 -6.78 9.20
N LEU A 30 17.09 -6.56 8.27
CA LEU A 30 17.37 -6.74 6.85
C LEU A 30 18.39 -5.73 6.31
N ARG A 31 18.41 -4.50 6.85
CA ARG A 31 19.43 -3.51 6.50
C ARG A 31 20.82 -3.99 6.95
N GLN A 32 20.95 -4.41 8.21
CA GLN A 32 22.20 -4.94 8.76
C GLN A 32 22.72 -6.15 7.97
N ILE A 33 21.83 -7.09 7.62
CA ILE A 33 22.19 -8.28 6.84
C ILE A 33 22.65 -7.87 5.44
N GLY A 34 21.92 -6.97 4.78
CA GLY A 34 22.28 -6.55 3.43
C GLY A 34 23.60 -5.78 3.36
N GLU A 35 23.94 -5.00 4.39
CA GLU A 35 25.25 -4.34 4.51
C GLU A 35 26.37 -5.35 4.78
N ALA A 36 26.15 -6.30 5.69
CA ALA A 36 27.15 -7.31 6.06
C ALA A 36 27.48 -8.27 4.91
N GLU A 37 26.50 -8.57 4.06
CA GLU A 37 26.61 -9.57 2.99
C GLU A 37 26.67 -8.96 1.58
N ASP A 38 26.73 -7.63 1.47
CA ASP A 38 26.74 -6.90 0.20
C ASP A 38 25.57 -7.28 -0.73
N VAL A 39 24.38 -7.42 -0.15
CA VAL A 39 23.14 -7.70 -0.90
C VAL A 39 22.57 -6.38 -1.42
N PRO A 40 22.16 -6.28 -2.70
CA PRO A 40 21.50 -5.09 -3.22
C PRO A 40 20.24 -4.73 -2.44
N MET A 41 20.07 -3.45 -2.13
CA MET A 41 18.94 -2.96 -1.35
C MET A 41 18.23 -1.77 -1.99
N LEU A 42 16.91 -1.73 -1.84
CA LEU A 42 16.06 -0.58 -2.16
C LEU A 42 15.42 -0.02 -0.89
N PRO A 43 15.27 1.32 -0.78
CA PRO A 43 14.72 1.94 0.42
C PRO A 43 13.20 1.88 0.45
N VAL A 44 12.63 1.60 1.62
CA VAL A 44 11.27 2.01 1.97
C VAL A 44 11.36 3.44 2.52
N PRO A 45 10.67 4.44 1.94
CA PRO A 45 10.76 5.81 2.44
C PRO A 45 10.30 5.91 3.90
N GLU A 46 11.09 6.57 4.76
CA GLU A 46 10.87 6.62 6.22
C GLU A 46 9.49 7.19 6.60
N ASN A 47 8.98 8.12 5.80
CA ASN A 47 7.70 8.78 6.04
C ASN A 47 6.51 8.05 5.38
N VAL A 48 6.70 6.87 4.82
CA VAL A 48 5.66 6.10 4.12
C VAL A 48 5.37 4.80 4.85
N GLY A 49 4.25 4.77 5.57
CA GLY A 49 3.76 3.55 6.23
C GLY A 49 3.40 2.45 5.22
N GLY A 50 3.48 1.19 5.65
CA GLY A 50 3.34 0.01 4.77
C GLY A 50 2.11 0.01 3.86
N ARG A 51 0.91 0.31 4.37
CA ARG A 51 -0.31 0.37 3.54
C ARG A 51 -0.33 1.47 2.47
N PHE A 52 0.59 2.42 2.54
CA PHE A 52 0.78 3.50 1.56
C PHE A 52 2.01 3.28 0.65
N SER A 53 2.76 2.19 0.82
CA SER A 53 4.07 2.01 0.17
C SER A 53 4.01 1.35 -1.21
N VAL A 54 2.83 1.04 -1.74
CA VAL A 54 2.67 0.34 -3.04
C VAL A 54 3.34 1.09 -4.21
N LEU A 55 3.42 2.42 -4.15
CA LEU A 55 4.10 3.25 -5.16
C LEU A 55 5.55 3.59 -4.80
N SER A 56 6.11 2.93 -3.79
CA SER A 56 7.55 2.95 -3.47
C SER A 56 8.24 1.73 -4.08
N PRO A 57 9.56 1.53 -3.91
CA PRO A 57 10.24 0.31 -4.36
C PRO A 57 9.57 -1.00 -3.91
N VAL A 58 8.82 -0.98 -2.80
CA VAL A 58 8.04 -2.12 -2.30
C VAL A 58 7.10 -2.71 -3.37
N GLY A 59 6.34 -1.87 -4.08
CA GLY A 59 5.44 -2.33 -5.12
C GLY A 59 5.96 -2.10 -6.54
N LEU A 60 6.80 -1.10 -6.76
CA LEU A 60 7.30 -0.78 -8.10
C LEU A 60 8.31 -1.80 -8.62
N LEU A 61 9.18 -2.36 -7.76
CA LEU A 61 10.12 -3.39 -8.19
C LEU A 61 9.40 -4.64 -8.71
N PRO A 62 8.51 -5.31 -7.95
CA PRO A 62 7.81 -6.49 -8.46
C PRO A 62 6.92 -6.16 -9.66
N ALA A 63 6.33 -4.96 -9.73
CA ALA A 63 5.58 -4.54 -10.91
C ALA A 63 6.47 -4.46 -12.17
N ALA A 64 7.66 -3.86 -12.05
CA ALA A 64 8.63 -3.79 -13.14
C ALA A 64 9.08 -5.17 -13.62
N VAL A 65 9.35 -6.10 -12.69
CA VAL A 65 9.70 -7.50 -12.99
C VAL A 65 8.59 -8.20 -13.79
N CYS A 66 7.32 -7.87 -13.49
CA CYS A 66 6.16 -8.37 -14.22
C CYS A 66 5.86 -7.63 -15.54
N GLY A 67 6.71 -6.70 -15.97
CA GLY A 67 6.57 -5.96 -17.24
C GLY A 67 5.63 -4.75 -17.17
N VAL A 68 5.22 -4.31 -15.97
CA VAL A 68 4.50 -3.04 -15.79
C VAL A 68 5.49 -1.88 -15.88
N ASP A 69 5.14 -0.81 -16.60
CA ASP A 69 5.95 0.42 -16.61
C ASP A 69 5.75 1.20 -15.30
N PRO A 70 6.77 1.29 -14.41
CA PRO A 70 6.65 2.02 -13.16
C PRO A 70 6.50 3.53 -13.37
N ARG A 71 7.04 4.07 -14.47
CA ARG A 71 6.95 5.50 -14.77
C ARG A 71 5.53 5.88 -15.15
N ALA A 72 4.88 5.06 -15.98
CA ALA A 72 3.47 5.25 -16.32
C ALA A 72 2.57 5.14 -15.09
N LEU A 73 2.84 4.18 -14.18
CA LEU A 73 2.08 4.03 -12.94
C LEU A 73 2.23 5.26 -12.03
N LEU A 74 3.45 5.77 -11.86
CA LEU A 74 3.74 6.98 -11.09
C LEU A 74 3.14 8.23 -11.73
N ALA A 75 3.15 8.34 -13.06
CA ALA A 75 2.53 9.45 -13.77
C ALA A 75 1.02 9.51 -13.51
N GLY A 76 0.31 8.38 -13.60
CA GLY A 76 -1.12 8.32 -13.28
C GLY A 76 -1.42 8.67 -11.81
N ALA A 77 -0.52 8.31 -10.89
CA ALA A 77 -0.65 8.71 -9.49
C ALA A 77 -0.45 10.23 -9.30
N ALA A 78 0.54 10.82 -9.96
CA ALA A 78 0.78 12.27 -9.94
C ALA A 78 -0.42 13.05 -10.50
N ASP A 79 -1.00 12.59 -11.61
CA ASP A 79 -2.20 13.18 -12.20
C ASP A 79 -3.38 13.19 -11.21
N MET A 80 -3.56 12.10 -10.45
CA MET A 80 -4.62 12.05 -9.44
C MET A 80 -4.34 12.99 -8.25
N VAL A 81 -3.08 13.11 -7.83
CA VAL A 81 -2.67 14.08 -6.80
C VAL A 81 -3.00 15.50 -7.24
N ASP A 82 -2.63 15.87 -8.48
CA ASP A 82 -2.89 17.21 -9.02
C ASP A 82 -4.40 17.48 -9.17
N ARG A 83 -5.18 16.49 -9.62
CA ARG A 83 -6.65 16.60 -9.65
C ARG A 83 -7.27 16.80 -8.27
N CYS A 84 -6.67 16.25 -7.23
CA CYS A 84 -7.14 16.43 -5.85
C CYS A 84 -6.58 17.71 -5.19
N ARG A 85 -5.62 18.41 -5.82
CA ARG A 85 -4.98 19.63 -5.29
C ARG A 85 -5.84 20.86 -5.60
N THR A 86 -7.04 20.89 -5.04
CA THR A 86 -7.97 22.01 -5.17
C THR A 86 -8.88 22.10 -3.94
N ASP A 87 -9.20 23.32 -3.53
CA ASP A 87 -10.13 23.60 -2.42
C ASP A 87 -11.60 23.46 -2.84
N ARG A 88 -11.86 23.37 -4.14
CA ARG A 88 -13.22 23.17 -4.67
C ARG A 88 -13.60 21.70 -4.53
N LEU A 89 -14.38 21.37 -3.50
CA LEU A 89 -14.79 19.99 -3.21
C LEU A 89 -15.28 19.24 -4.45
N MET A 90 -16.18 19.85 -5.24
CA MET A 90 -16.74 19.21 -6.45
C MET A 90 -15.71 18.92 -7.56
N ALA A 91 -14.53 19.54 -7.51
CA ALA A 91 -13.42 19.28 -8.43
C ALA A 91 -12.38 18.31 -7.85
N ASN A 92 -12.52 17.88 -6.59
CA ASN A 92 -11.60 16.99 -5.90
C ASN A 92 -12.24 15.59 -5.73
N PRO A 93 -11.90 14.60 -6.58
CA PRO A 93 -12.53 13.28 -6.56
C PRO A 93 -12.38 12.56 -5.21
N ALA A 94 -11.19 12.63 -4.60
CA ALA A 94 -10.94 12.01 -3.31
C ALA A 94 -11.74 12.71 -2.19
N GLY A 95 -11.85 14.03 -2.24
CA GLY A 95 -12.65 14.83 -1.30
C GLY A 95 -14.14 14.52 -1.39
N VAL A 96 -14.69 14.41 -2.60
CA VAL A 96 -16.09 14.02 -2.82
C VAL A 96 -16.33 12.62 -2.26
N LEU A 97 -15.48 11.65 -2.60
CA LEU A 97 -15.59 10.28 -2.10
C LEU A 97 -15.55 10.24 -0.57
N ALA A 98 -14.58 10.91 0.05
CA ALA A 98 -14.46 10.98 1.50
C ALA A 98 -15.71 11.59 2.15
N THR A 99 -16.26 12.65 1.58
CA THR A 99 -17.47 13.32 2.09
C THR A 99 -18.69 12.42 2.03
N LEU A 100 -18.90 11.74 0.90
CA LEU A 100 -20.03 10.83 0.71
C LEU A 100 -19.96 9.65 1.67
N LEU A 101 -18.78 9.04 1.81
CA LEU A 101 -18.58 7.91 2.71
C LEU A 101 -18.71 8.31 4.18
N HIS A 102 -18.17 9.47 4.55
CA HIS A 102 -18.32 9.99 5.90
C HIS A 102 -19.78 10.27 6.25
N ARG A 103 -20.56 10.87 5.34
CA ARG A 103 -22.00 11.10 5.55
C ARG A 103 -22.78 9.79 5.62
N ALA A 104 -22.44 8.81 4.78
CA ALA A 104 -23.09 7.50 4.78
C ALA A 104 -22.89 6.81 6.14
N ASP A 105 -21.67 6.82 6.67
CA ASP A 105 -21.32 6.23 7.97
C ASP A 105 -21.99 6.99 9.12
N THR A 106 -21.72 8.29 9.25
CA THR A 106 -22.05 9.06 10.46
C THR A 106 -23.48 9.59 10.52
N VAL A 107 -24.11 9.89 9.39
CA VAL A 107 -25.46 10.47 9.34
C VAL A 107 -26.51 9.42 8.99
N GLN A 108 -26.14 8.44 8.16
CA GLN A 108 -27.08 7.43 7.65
C GLN A 108 -26.89 6.04 8.29
N GLY A 109 -25.91 5.87 9.18
CA GLY A 109 -25.65 4.61 9.88
C GLY A 109 -25.16 3.48 8.96
N ARG A 110 -24.54 3.81 7.82
CA ARG A 110 -23.99 2.83 6.86
C ARG A 110 -22.55 2.49 7.25
N SER A 111 -22.40 1.52 8.16
CA SER A 111 -21.11 1.13 8.73
C SER A 111 -20.28 0.17 7.88
N ILE A 112 -20.73 -0.18 6.67
CA ILE A 112 -20.01 -1.07 5.73
C ILE A 112 -19.86 -0.36 4.39
N HIS A 113 -18.63 -0.28 3.88
CA HIS A 113 -18.31 0.16 2.53
C HIS A 113 -17.98 -1.05 1.66
N VAL A 114 -18.68 -1.23 0.53
CA VAL A 114 -18.35 -2.30 -0.42
C VAL A 114 -17.56 -1.74 -1.60
N LEU A 115 -16.33 -2.22 -1.81
CA LEU A 115 -15.58 -1.96 -3.04
C LEU A 115 -15.71 -3.16 -3.98
N MET A 116 -16.47 -2.98 -5.06
CA MET A 116 -16.84 -4.05 -6.00
C MET A 116 -16.37 -3.73 -7.42
N PRO A 117 -15.09 -3.97 -7.76
CA PRO A 117 -14.64 -3.89 -9.14
C PRO A 117 -15.30 -4.97 -10.00
N TYR A 118 -15.70 -4.61 -11.23
CA TYR A 118 -16.26 -5.52 -12.24
C TYR A 118 -15.14 -6.03 -13.16
N SER A 119 -14.10 -6.60 -12.56
CA SER A 119 -12.98 -7.21 -13.28
C SER A 119 -12.17 -8.10 -12.35
N ASP A 120 -11.98 -9.36 -12.73
CA ASP A 120 -11.13 -10.30 -11.98
C ASP A 120 -9.71 -9.78 -11.76
N ARG A 121 -9.18 -9.01 -12.72
CA ARG A 121 -7.84 -8.41 -12.64
C ARG A 121 -7.70 -7.40 -11.50
N LEU A 122 -8.81 -6.90 -10.96
CA LEU A 122 -8.84 -5.91 -9.88
C LEU A 122 -9.16 -6.51 -8.51
N ARG A 123 -9.19 -7.85 -8.39
CA ARG A 123 -9.40 -8.52 -7.09
C ARG A 123 -8.39 -8.09 -6.02
N ALA A 124 -7.10 -8.03 -6.40
CA ALA A 124 -6.05 -7.61 -5.47
C ALA A 124 -6.18 -6.14 -5.06
N LEU A 125 -6.76 -5.29 -5.92
CA LEU A 125 -7.03 -3.89 -5.60
C LEU A 125 -8.08 -3.76 -4.48
N SER A 126 -9.14 -4.56 -4.50
CA SER A 126 -10.15 -4.51 -3.44
C SER A 126 -9.60 -5.01 -2.10
N LEU A 127 -8.75 -6.04 -2.10
CA LEU A 127 -8.03 -6.51 -0.92
C LEU A 127 -7.03 -5.47 -0.38
N TRP A 128 -6.26 -4.82 -1.26
CA TRP A 128 -5.38 -3.72 -0.86
C TRP A 128 -6.17 -2.57 -0.21
N PHE A 129 -7.30 -2.19 -0.80
CA PHE A 129 -8.16 -1.14 -0.26
C PHE A 129 -8.70 -1.50 1.12
N GLN A 130 -9.03 -2.78 1.36
CA GLN A 130 -9.48 -3.26 2.67
C GLN A 130 -8.45 -2.92 3.76
N GLN A 131 -7.17 -3.21 3.53
CA GLN A 131 -6.11 -2.88 4.48
C GLN A 131 -5.94 -1.36 4.61
N LEU A 132 -5.87 -0.65 3.48
CA LEU A 132 -5.73 0.81 3.47
C LEU A 132 -6.80 1.47 4.34
N TRP A 133 -8.04 1.04 4.19
CA TRP A 133 -9.19 1.64 4.84
C TRP A 133 -9.32 1.24 6.31
N ALA A 134 -9.31 -0.07 6.60
CA ALA A 134 -9.52 -0.59 7.95
C ALA A 134 -8.44 -0.12 8.93
N GLU A 135 -7.15 -0.22 8.57
CA GLU A 135 -6.06 0.18 9.46
C GLU A 135 -5.92 1.71 9.61
N SER A 136 -6.39 2.47 8.61
CA SER A 136 -6.32 3.94 8.66
C SER A 136 -7.43 4.54 9.49
N LEU A 137 -8.67 4.04 9.35
CA LEU A 137 -9.86 4.66 9.94
C LEU A 137 -10.42 3.91 11.15
N GLY A 138 -10.17 2.61 11.28
CA GLY A 138 -10.56 1.79 12.43
C GLY A 138 -9.72 2.16 13.66
N LYS A 139 -10.13 3.19 14.38
CA LYS A 139 -9.39 3.77 15.52
C LYS A 139 -10.29 3.84 16.73
N ALA A 140 -9.71 3.53 17.90
CA ALA A 140 -10.40 3.62 19.19
C ALA A 140 -10.30 5.02 19.84
N ARG A 141 -9.43 5.90 19.32
CA ARG A 141 -9.17 7.22 19.90
C ARG A 141 -9.09 8.31 18.85
N THR A 142 -9.62 9.47 19.20
CA THR A 142 -9.46 10.72 18.46
C THR A 142 -8.05 11.29 18.65
N ARG A 143 -7.72 12.34 17.88
CA ARG A 143 -6.45 13.09 18.03
C ARG A 143 -6.32 13.78 19.39
N SER A 144 -7.42 14.12 20.06
CA SER A 144 -7.42 14.68 21.42
C SER A 144 -7.42 13.60 22.51
N GLY A 145 -7.34 12.32 22.15
CA GLY A 145 -7.24 11.19 23.09
C GLY A 145 -8.57 10.63 23.60
N GLY A 146 -9.69 11.30 23.32
CA GLY A 146 -11.04 10.82 23.66
C GLY A 146 -11.42 9.57 22.86
N PRO A 147 -12.33 8.73 23.40
CA PRO A 147 -12.78 7.52 22.71
C PRO A 147 -13.51 7.87 21.41
N VAL A 148 -13.36 7.02 20.41
CA VAL A 148 -14.16 7.04 19.18
C VAL A 148 -14.39 5.62 18.71
N GLU A 149 -15.60 5.34 18.24
CA GLU A 149 -15.95 4.10 17.56
C GLU A 149 -16.20 4.45 16.09
N GLY A 150 -15.10 4.72 15.39
CA GLY A 150 -15.12 5.16 14.00
C GLY A 150 -14.38 4.19 13.08
N GLY A 151 -14.74 4.22 11.80
CA GLY A 151 -14.11 3.41 10.77
C GLY A 151 -15.09 2.41 10.16
N PRO A 152 -15.81 2.78 9.08
CA PRO A 152 -16.70 1.86 8.42
C PRO A 152 -15.92 0.65 7.89
N THR A 153 -16.48 -0.54 8.06
CA THR A 153 -15.84 -1.80 7.68
C THR A 153 -15.75 -1.89 6.16
N PRO A 154 -14.54 -1.99 5.57
CA PRO A 154 -14.39 -2.18 4.14
C PRO A 154 -14.64 -3.67 3.81
N LEU A 155 -15.60 -3.93 2.93
CA LEU A 155 -15.88 -5.25 2.38
C LEU A 155 -15.33 -5.32 0.95
N PRO A 156 -14.25 -6.07 0.70
CA PRO A 156 -13.80 -6.34 -0.66
C PRO A 156 -14.79 -7.27 -1.36
N SER A 157 -15.16 -6.95 -2.59
CA SER A 157 -16.02 -7.79 -3.43
C SER A 157 -15.46 -7.86 -4.86
N ILE A 158 -16.12 -8.61 -5.73
CA ILE A 158 -15.87 -8.62 -7.16
C ILE A 158 -17.18 -8.85 -7.91
N GLY A 159 -17.41 -8.06 -8.96
CA GLY A 159 -18.51 -8.29 -9.90
C GLY A 159 -18.18 -9.43 -10.85
N ALA A 160 -19.18 -10.26 -11.12
CA ALA A 160 -19.16 -11.27 -12.18
C ALA A 160 -19.41 -10.62 -13.55
#